data_AF-A0A7T5RJ40-F1
#
_entry.id   AF-A0A7T5RJ40-F1
#
_cell.length_a   1.000
_cell.length_b   1.000
_cell.length_c   1.000
_cell.angle_alpha   90.00
_cell.angle_beta   90.00
_cell.angle_gamma   90.00
#
_symmetry.space_group_name_H-M   'P 1'
#
loop_
_entity.id
_entity.type
_entity.pdbx_description
1 polymer ?
#
loop_
_entity_poly.entity_id
_entity_poly.type
_entity_poly.pdbx_seq_one_letter_code
_entity_poly.pdbx_strand_id
1 'polypeptide(L)'
;MNTITIPTKKIKKEGGIVVLSLEEYRKLSERAVPTYYLKGKAAKKFDRMVEAGLKEYREGKTISARSLGEAMKIYAKKNKRS
;
A
#
# COMPACT_ATOMS: atom_id res chain seq x y z
N MET A 1 -18.13 -27.85 -28.65
CA MET A 1 -17.91 -27.83 -27.19
C MET A 1 -16.40 -27.85 -26.98
N ASN A 2 -15.82 -26.77 -26.46
CA ASN A 2 -14.38 -26.74 -26.21
C ASN A 2 -14.11 -27.33 -24.83
N THR A 3 -13.45 -28.49 -24.82
CA THR A 3 -13.12 -29.20 -23.59
C THR A 3 -11.69 -28.86 -23.19
N ILE A 4 -11.52 -28.25 -22.02
CA ILE A 4 -10.21 -28.00 -21.41
C ILE A 4 -10.03 -29.01 -20.28
N THR A 5 -9.09 -29.93 -20.45
CA THR A 5 -8.79 -30.97 -19.46
C THR A 5 -7.72 -30.48 -18.50
N ILE A 6 -8.06 -30.35 -17.22
CA ILE A 6 -7.11 -29.94 -16.19
C ILE A 6 -6.79 -31.12 -15.26
N PRO A 7 -5.51 -31.54 -15.13
CA PRO A 7 -5.15 -32.67 -14.28
C PRO A 7 -5.44 -32.41 -12.80
N THR A 8 -6.26 -33.26 -12.17
CA THR A 8 -6.64 -33.18 -10.74
C THR A 8 -5.45 -33.27 -9.78
N LYS A 9 -4.36 -33.96 -10.17
CA LYS A 9 -3.10 -33.98 -9.40
C LYS A 9 -2.48 -32.59 -9.26
N LYS A 10 -2.56 -31.73 -10.28
CA LYS A 10 -2.05 -30.34 -10.20
C LYS A 10 -2.90 -29.49 -9.25
N ILE A 11 -4.23 -29.62 -9.35
CA ILE A 11 -5.19 -28.88 -8.50
C ILE A 11 -4.91 -29.11 -7.01
N LYS A 12 -4.72 -30.37 -6.61
CA LYS A 12 -4.48 -30.73 -5.20
C LYS A 12 -3.10 -30.31 -4.68
N LYS A 13 -2.08 -30.27 -5.55
CA LYS A 13 -0.71 -29.91 -5.17
C LYS A 13 -0.51 -28.40 -5.05
N GLU A 14 -1.22 -27.61 -5.86
CA GLU A 14 -1.03 -26.16 -5.98
C GLU A 14 -2.06 -25.32 -5.21
N GLY A 15 -2.99 -25.96 -4.48
CA GLY A 15 -3.93 -25.27 -3.59
C GLY A 15 -5.27 -24.87 -4.23
N GLY A 16 -5.68 -25.53 -5.32
CA GLY A 16 -6.91 -25.25 -6.06
C GLY A 16 -6.68 -24.47 -7.35
N ILE A 17 -7.72 -24.35 -8.18
CA ILE A 17 -7.72 -23.55 -9.41
C ILE A 17 -8.97 -22.68 -9.43
N VAL A 18 -8.81 -21.42 -9.83
CA VAL A 18 -9.91 -20.49 -10.07
C VAL A 18 -9.92 -20.13 -11.55
N VAL A 19 -11.08 -20.24 -12.18
CA VAL A 19 -11.29 -19.84 -13.58
C VAL A 19 -12.06 -18.52 -13.57
N LEU A 20 -11.44 -17.48 -14.14
CA LEU A 20 -12.00 -16.13 -14.23
C LEU A 20 -11.94 -15.65 -15.66
N SER A 21 -12.82 -14.71 -16.00
CA SER A 21 -12.64 -13.94 -17.24
C SER A 21 -11.36 -13.09 -17.16
N LEU A 22 -10.78 -12.78 -18.32
CA LEU A 22 -9.59 -11.93 -18.37
C LEU A 22 -9.85 -10.54 -17.77
N GLU A 23 -11.08 -10.03 -17.90
CA GLU A 23 -11.50 -8.75 -17.34
C GLU A 23 -11.49 -8.77 -15.80
N GLU A 24 -12.05 -9.81 -15.17
CA GLU A 24 -12.07 -9.95 -13.71
C GLU A 24 -10.67 -10.14 -13.13
N TYR A 25 -9.82 -10.90 -13.82
CA TYR A 25 -8.43 -11.06 -13.43
C TYR A 25 -7.65 -9.73 -13.43
N ARG A 26 -7.89 -8.88 -14.43
CA ARG A 26 -7.29 -7.53 -14.49
C ARG A 26 -7.76 -6.65 -13.33
N LYS A 27 -9.06 -6.63 -13.05
CA LYS A 27 -9.63 -5.88 -11.90
C LYS A 27 -9.04 -6.32 -10.57
N LEU A 28 -8.80 -7.62 -10.37
CA LEU A 28 -8.14 -8.14 -9.17
C LEU A 28 -6.69 -7.68 -9.08
N SER A 29 -5.98 -7.72 -10.22
CA SER A 29 -4.57 -7.31 -10.30
C SER A 29 -4.39 -5.81 -10.02
N GLU A 30 -5.31 -4.96 -10.49
CA GLU A 30 -5.31 -3.51 -10.26
C GLU A 30 -5.63 -3.14 -8.81
N ARG A 31 -6.47 -3.94 -8.13
CA ARG A 31 -6.81 -3.77 -6.71
C ARG A 31 -5.77 -4.33 -5.76
N ALA A 32 -4.89 -5.22 -6.24
CA ALA A 32 -3.79 -5.71 -5.45
C ALA A 32 -2.87 -4.51 -5.14
N VAL A 33 -2.73 -4.18 -3.85
CA VAL A 33 -1.84 -3.10 -3.41
C VAL A 33 -0.43 -3.44 -3.91
N PRO A 34 0.17 -2.63 -4.80
CA PRO A 34 1.49 -2.93 -5.31
C PRO A 34 2.50 -2.82 -4.18
N THR A 35 3.16 -3.93 -3.88
CA THR A 35 4.22 -3.96 -2.86
C THR A 35 5.49 -3.36 -3.44
N TYR A 36 5.76 -2.10 -3.11
CA TYR A 36 7.00 -1.43 -3.52
C TYR A 36 8.10 -1.65 -2.48
N TYR A 37 9.14 -2.37 -2.88
CA TYR A 37 10.36 -2.51 -2.09
C TYR A 37 11.37 -1.42 -2.47
N LEU A 38 11.48 -0.40 -1.63
CA LEU A 38 12.52 0.62 -1.79
C LEU A 38 13.89 -0.01 -1.52
N LYS A 39 14.90 0.36 -2.32
CA LYS A 39 16.28 -0.11 -2.17
C LYS A 39 17.28 1.04 -2.23
N GLY A 40 18.48 0.80 -1.71
CA GLY A 40 19.62 1.72 -1.81
C GLY A 40 19.32 3.10 -1.23
N LYS A 41 19.58 4.16 -2.01
CA LYS A 41 19.41 5.56 -1.56
C LYS A 41 17.96 5.91 -1.21
N ALA A 42 16.99 5.34 -1.92
CA ALA A 42 15.57 5.61 -1.68
C ALA A 42 15.11 5.06 -0.32
N ALA A 43 15.52 3.83 0.01
CA ALA A 43 15.27 3.23 1.32
C ALA A 43 15.89 4.08 2.45
N LYS A 44 17.19 4.40 2.33
CA LYS A 44 17.89 5.23 3.33
C LYS A 44 17.27 6.61 3.53
N LYS A 45 16.76 7.23 2.46
CA LYS A 45 16.05 8.52 2.55
C LYS A 45 14.76 8.37 3.34
N PHE A 46 14.00 7.32 3.07
CA PHE A 46 12.77 7.02 3.78
C PHE A 46 13.04 6.76 5.27
N ASP A 47 14.04 5.94 5.60
CA ASP A 47 14.42 5.65 6.99
C ASP A 47 14.71 6.94 7.78
N ARG A 48 15.49 7.86 7.20
CA ARG A 48 15.78 9.16 7.81
C ARG A 48 14.53 10.02 8.00
N MET A 49 13.58 9.99 7.06
CA MET A 49 12.32 10.71 7.20
C MET A 49 11.49 10.15 8.36
N VAL A 50 11.48 8.83 8.53
CA VAL A 50 10.78 8.17 9.65
C VAL A 50 11.45 8.52 10.98
N GLU A 51 12.77 8.45 11.07
CA GLU A 51 13.52 8.83 12.27
C GLU A 51 13.25 10.28 12.69
N ALA A 52 13.27 11.21 11.74
CA ALA A 52 12.96 12.62 11.99
C ALA A 52 11.52 12.80 12.48
N GLY A 53 10.54 12.16 11.83
CA GLY A 53 9.13 12.23 12.24
C GLY A 53 8.89 11.65 13.64
N LEU A 54 9.56 10.55 14.00
CA LEU A 54 9.49 9.97 15.34
C LEU A 54 10.10 10.90 16.39
N LYS A 55 11.19 11.59 16.06
CA LYS A 55 11.79 12.60 16.93
C LYS A 55 10.83 13.77 17.15
N GLU A 56 10.24 14.31 16.09
CA GLU A 56 9.26 15.41 16.17
C GLU A 56 8.02 15.02 17.00
N TYR A 57 7.56 13.77 16.89
CA TYR A 57 6.49 13.23 17.71
C TYR A 57 6.85 13.25 19.20
N ARG A 58 8.05 12.76 19.56
CA ARG A 58 8.52 12.76 20.95
C ARG A 58 8.69 14.18 21.51
N GLU A 59 9.05 15.13 20.66
CA GLU A 59 9.19 16.54 21.01
C GLU A 59 7.85 17.30 21.04
N GLY A 60 6.72 16.64 20.76
CA GLY A 60 5.40 17.27 20.76
C GLY A 60 5.17 18.26 19.62
N LYS A 61 5.96 18.17 18.54
CA LYS A 61 5.89 19.08 17.37
C LYS A 61 4.85 18.66 16.33
N THR A 62 4.09 17.61 16.62
CA THR A 62 3.07 17.04 15.73
C THR A 62 1.72 17.73 15.87
N ILE A 63 0.84 17.48 14.91
CA ILE A 63 -0.55 17.94 14.94
C ILE A 63 -1.41 16.82 15.51
N SER A 64 -2.09 17.09 16.63
CA SER A 64 -3.13 16.19 17.14
C SER A 64 -4.46 16.51 16.43
N ALA A 65 -5.07 15.50 15.85
CA ALA A 65 -6.33 15.60 15.13
C ALA A 65 -7.08 14.25 15.19
N ARG A 66 -8.41 14.29 15.05
CA ARG A 66 -9.26 13.08 15.07
C ARG A 66 -9.25 12.34 13.73
N SER A 67 -8.74 12.97 12.68
CA SER A 67 -8.63 12.39 11.34
C SER A 67 -7.47 13.01 10.56
N LEU A 68 -7.01 12.30 9.52
CA LEU A 68 -5.99 12.81 8.60
C LEU A 68 -6.47 14.07 7.87
N GLY A 69 -7.75 14.12 7.48
CA GLY A 69 -8.32 15.29 6.80
C GLY A 69 -8.32 16.55 7.68
N GLU A 70 -8.57 16.38 8.98
CA GLU A 70 -8.47 17.47 9.95
C GLU A 70 -7.01 17.91 10.15
N ALA A 71 -6.07 16.95 10.28
CA ALA A 71 -4.64 17.24 10.39
C ALA A 71 -4.13 18.07 9.19
N MET A 72 -4.55 17.70 7.97
CA MET A 72 -4.17 18.42 6.74
C MET A 72 -4.72 19.85 6.68
N LYS A 73 -5.95 20.07 7.17
CA LYS A 73 -6.52 21.43 7.27
C LYS A 73 -5.75 22.29 8.28
N ILE A 74 -5.40 21.72 9.43
CA ILE A 74 -4.60 22.41 10.46
C ILE A 74 -3.22 22.76 9.91
N TYR A 75 -2.55 21.82 9.23
CA TYR A 75 -1.25 22.03 8.59
C TYR A 75 -1.31 23.16 7.56
N ALA A 76 -2.27 23.12 6.64
CA ALA A 76 -2.44 24.16 5.61
C ALA A 76 -2.69 25.54 6.21
N LYS A 77 -3.47 25.63 7.30
CA LYS A 77 -3.73 26.88 8.02
C LYS A 77 -2.49 27.43 8.72
N LYS A 78 -1.64 26.55 9.27
CA LYS A 78 -0.37 26.92 9.91
C LYS A 78 0.63 27.46 8.89
N ASN A 79 0.73 26.83 7.71
CA ASN A 79 1.64 27.26 6.64
C ASN A 79 1.19 28.54 5.92
N LYS A 80 -0.12 28.81 5.80
CA LYS A 80 -0.64 30.06 5.20
C LYS A 80 -0.43 31.31 6.08
N ARG A 81 -0.07 31.12 7.34
CA ARG A 81 0.17 32.20 8.32
C ARG A 81 1.66 32.51 8.50
N SER A 82 2.54 31.79 7.79
CA SER A 82 3.99 31.98 7.80
C SER A 82 4.46 32.74 6.56
#